data_AF-A0A9D7LIS6-F1
#
_entry.id   AF-A0A9D7LIS6-F1
#
_cell.length_a   1.000
_cell.length_b   1.000
_cell.length_c   1.000
_cell.angle_alpha   90.00
_cell.angle_beta   90.00
_cell.angle_gamma   90.00
#
_symmetry.space_group_name_H-M   'P 1'
#
loop_
_entity.id
_entity.type
_entity.pdbx_description
1 polymer ?
#
loop_
_entity_poly.entity_id
_entity_poly.type
_entity_poly.pdbx_seq_one_letter_code
_entity_poly.pdbx_strand_id
1 'polypeptide(L)'
;MATHPTEPVIHALAEPARRALLDALRHTDGQSVSELAAAVPHLGRHAVLKHLGVLEAAGLVTTHKTGRVRRCYLNPVPIVTLARRWLDDYALGWGASLHNLKDLAETKGLSMSATPLHRYAVMIDASPKRVWQALTQETASWFFATTLNSTLAADSPYTYTYPNGTVAAEGTVLRAVPGEVLELTFSPTWDDAVRDEPGFRIVWRIEPAEARCIVTVEHYDLDPDSATARQVGPGSLYLVSNLKTWVETGSPMGA
;
A
#
# COMPACT_ATOMS: atom_id res chain seq x y z
N MET A 1 8.07 -22.57 25.87
CA MET A 1 8.05 -22.19 24.45
C MET A 1 7.06 -21.05 24.28
N ALA A 2 7.55 -19.81 24.12
CA ALA A 2 6.68 -18.67 23.84
C ALA A 2 6.15 -18.82 22.40
N THR A 3 4.83 -18.89 22.23
CA THR A 3 4.19 -18.90 20.91
C THR A 3 4.52 -17.61 20.18
N HIS A 4 5.19 -17.71 19.03
CA HIS A 4 5.52 -16.55 18.21
C HIS A 4 4.24 -15.81 17.76
N PRO A 5 4.26 -14.47 17.69
CA PRO A 5 3.07 -13.68 17.35
C PRO A 5 2.49 -13.95 15.95
N THR A 6 3.22 -14.64 15.07
CA THR A 6 2.78 -15.03 13.71
C THR A 6 2.19 -16.44 13.62
N GLU A 7 2.35 -17.27 14.65
CA GLU A 7 1.85 -18.65 14.69
C GLU A 7 0.31 -18.74 14.49
N PRO A 8 -0.51 -17.86 15.11
CA PRO A 8 -1.96 -17.88 14.91
C PRO A 8 -2.37 -17.61 13.46
N VAL A 9 -1.61 -16.77 12.75
CA VAL A 9 -1.84 -16.43 11.34
C VAL A 9 -1.56 -17.63 10.44
N ILE A 10 -0.43 -18.31 10.66
CA ILE A 10 -0.06 -19.52 9.89
C ILE A 10 -1.11 -20.61 10.10
N HIS A 11 -1.48 -20.88 11.36
CA HIS A 11 -2.54 -21.84 11.66
C HIS A 11 -3.86 -21.45 11.03
N ALA A 12 -4.23 -20.18 11.05
CA ALA A 12 -5.45 -19.69 10.41
C ALA A 12 -5.41 -19.87 8.87
N LEU A 13 -4.27 -19.64 8.21
CA LEU A 13 -4.16 -19.78 6.76
C LEU A 13 -4.04 -21.24 6.27
N ALA A 14 -3.64 -22.17 7.14
CA ALA A 14 -3.44 -23.57 6.78
C ALA A 14 -4.73 -24.29 6.29
N GLU A 15 -5.91 -23.77 6.62
CA GLU A 15 -7.19 -24.39 6.25
C GLU A 15 -7.77 -23.80 4.96
N PRO A 16 -8.06 -24.61 3.91
CA PRO A 16 -8.70 -24.13 2.68
C PRO A 16 -10.00 -23.36 2.88
N ALA A 17 -10.88 -23.80 3.79
CA ALA A 17 -12.15 -23.11 4.07
C ALA A 17 -11.93 -21.67 4.58
N ARG A 18 -10.89 -21.45 5.38
CA ARG A 18 -10.54 -20.11 5.89
C ARG A 18 -9.98 -19.22 4.79
N ARG A 19 -9.16 -19.78 3.89
CA ARG A 19 -8.66 -19.06 2.71
C ARG A 19 -9.79 -18.66 1.76
N ALA A 20 -10.74 -19.56 1.50
CA ALA A 20 -11.91 -19.27 0.67
C ALA A 20 -12.77 -18.11 1.24
N LEU A 21 -12.91 -18.03 2.57
CA LEU A 21 -13.60 -16.92 3.22
C LEU A 21 -12.83 -15.60 3.10
N LEU A 22 -11.50 -15.63 3.24
CA LEU A 22 -10.65 -14.46 3.03
C LEU A 22 -10.70 -14.00 1.57
N ASP A 23 -10.69 -14.92 0.61
CA ASP A 23 -10.84 -14.62 -0.81
C ASP A 23 -12.21 -14.01 -1.11
N ALA A 24 -13.29 -14.53 -0.52
CA ALA A 24 -14.63 -13.95 -0.66
C ALA A 24 -14.67 -12.50 -0.14
N LEU A 25 -14.08 -12.24 1.03
CA LEU A 25 -13.96 -10.90 1.59
C LEU A 25 -13.05 -9.98 0.76
N ARG A 26 -12.01 -10.53 0.14
CA ARG A 26 -11.12 -9.79 -0.76
C ARG A 26 -11.86 -9.30 -2.01
N HIS A 27 -12.77 -10.11 -2.56
CA HIS A 27 -13.55 -9.74 -3.74
C HIS A 27 -14.67 -8.76 -3.38
N THR A 28 -15.34 -8.97 -2.25
CA THR A 28 -16.42 -8.11 -1.77
C THR A 28 -16.29 -7.95 -0.26
N ASP A 29 -15.91 -6.76 0.20
CA ASP A 29 -15.69 -6.52 1.63
C ASP A 29 -16.99 -6.17 2.38
N GLY A 30 -16.98 -6.22 3.70
CA GLY A 30 -18.15 -5.83 4.53
C GLY A 30 -19.37 -6.76 4.40
N GLN A 31 -19.15 -7.99 3.93
CA GLN A 31 -20.19 -9.01 3.79
C GLN A 31 -20.69 -9.49 5.15
N SER A 32 -21.98 -9.79 5.23
CA SER A 32 -22.58 -10.45 6.37
C SER A 32 -22.21 -11.94 6.42
N VAL A 33 -22.37 -12.56 7.59
CA VAL A 33 -22.20 -14.01 7.74
C VAL A 33 -23.11 -14.80 6.79
N SER A 34 -24.32 -14.31 6.50
CA SER A 34 -25.22 -14.95 5.55
C SER A 34 -24.68 -14.90 4.12
N GLU A 35 -24.14 -13.73 3.72
CA GLU A 35 -23.57 -13.52 2.39
C GLU A 35 -22.30 -14.34 2.20
N LEU A 36 -21.43 -14.42 3.21
CA LEU A 36 -20.24 -15.28 3.19
C LEU A 36 -20.58 -16.76 3.10
N ALA A 37 -21.64 -17.21 3.77
CA ALA A 37 -22.12 -18.58 3.64
C ALA A 37 -22.68 -18.87 2.24
N ALA A 38 -23.25 -17.87 1.56
CA ALA A 38 -23.68 -17.99 0.17
C ALA A 38 -22.49 -17.97 -0.80
N ALA A 39 -21.46 -17.16 -0.53
CA ALA A 39 -20.24 -17.07 -1.33
C ALA A 39 -19.38 -18.34 -1.26
N VAL A 40 -19.48 -19.10 -0.17
CA VAL A 40 -18.74 -20.37 0.02
C VAL A 40 -19.73 -21.51 0.30
N PRO A 41 -20.52 -21.93 -0.71
CA PRO A 41 -21.72 -22.76 -0.51
C PRO A 41 -21.44 -24.18 -0.01
N HIS A 42 -20.21 -24.67 -0.14
CA HIS A 42 -19.78 -25.95 0.44
C HIS A 42 -19.55 -25.87 1.96
N LEU A 43 -19.57 -24.68 2.56
CA LEU A 43 -19.51 -24.46 4.00
C LEU A 43 -20.89 -24.06 4.53
N GLY A 44 -21.46 -24.87 5.44
CA GLY A 44 -22.66 -24.48 6.16
C GLY A 44 -22.42 -23.25 7.04
N ARG A 45 -23.48 -22.45 7.29
CA ARG A 45 -23.44 -21.22 8.10
C ARG A 45 -22.75 -21.38 9.47
N HIS A 46 -22.96 -22.52 10.14
CA HIS A 46 -22.30 -22.83 11.41
C HIS A 46 -20.78 -23.02 11.25
N ALA A 47 -20.33 -23.66 10.16
CA ALA A 47 -18.92 -23.79 9.86
C ALA A 47 -18.29 -22.43 9.56
N VAL A 48 -18.97 -21.58 8.79
CA VAL A 48 -18.53 -20.20 8.52
C VAL A 48 -18.32 -19.41 9.81
N LEU A 49 -19.26 -19.45 10.75
CA LEU A 49 -19.11 -18.78 12.05
C LEU A 49 -17.89 -19.29 12.83
N LYS A 50 -17.67 -20.61 12.84
CA LYS A 50 -16.50 -21.21 13.49
C LYS A 50 -15.20 -20.75 12.85
N HIS A 51 -15.13 -20.72 11.52
CA HIS A 51 -13.96 -20.26 10.77
C HIS A 51 -13.70 -18.77 10.97
N LEU A 52 -14.74 -17.94 10.98
CA LEU A 52 -14.63 -16.51 11.25
C LEU A 52 -14.09 -16.23 12.65
N GLY A 53 -14.47 -17.01 13.66
CA GLY A 53 -13.91 -16.86 15.01
C GLY A 53 -12.39 -17.11 15.05
N VAL A 54 -11.90 -18.10 14.29
CA VAL A 54 -10.45 -18.36 14.17
C VAL A 54 -9.74 -17.24 13.42
N LEU A 55 -10.34 -16.76 12.32
CA LEU A 55 -9.78 -15.66 11.51
C LEU A 55 -9.72 -14.35 12.31
N GLU A 56 -10.74 -14.06 13.11
CA GLU A 56 -10.82 -12.88 13.98
C GLU A 56 -9.79 -12.96 15.13
N ALA A 57 -9.64 -14.12 15.75
CA ALA A 57 -8.60 -14.35 16.77
C ALA A 57 -7.17 -14.20 16.19
N ALA A 58 -6.97 -14.53 14.91
CA ALA A 58 -5.72 -14.31 14.19
C ALA A 58 -5.57 -12.88 13.64
N GLY A 59 -6.56 -12.00 13.87
CA GLY A 59 -6.57 -10.63 13.36
C GLY A 59 -6.76 -10.51 11.84
N LEU A 60 -7.10 -11.59 11.14
CA LEU A 60 -7.25 -11.64 9.68
C LEU A 60 -8.63 -11.14 9.20
N VAL A 61 -9.60 -11.09 10.10
CA VAL A 61 -10.95 -10.57 9.85
C VAL A 61 -11.38 -9.70 11.02
N THR A 62 -11.90 -8.51 10.72
CA THR A 62 -12.53 -7.63 11.71
C THR A 62 -14.03 -7.69 11.54
N THR A 63 -14.80 -7.70 12.63
CA THR A 63 -16.27 -7.73 12.54
C THR A 63 -16.92 -6.53 13.19
N HIS A 64 -18.00 -6.05 12.57
CA HIS A 64 -18.80 -4.93 13.05
C HIS A 64 -20.28 -5.27 13.01
N LYS A 65 -21.02 -4.89 14.05
CA LYS A 65 -22.46 -5.16 14.14
C LYS A 65 -23.25 -3.95 13.65
N THR A 66 -23.97 -4.09 12.54
CA THR A 66 -24.88 -3.08 12.02
C THR A 66 -26.33 -3.58 12.18
N GLY A 67 -27.03 -3.07 13.20
CA GLY A 67 -28.36 -3.55 13.57
C GLY A 67 -28.33 -5.01 14.04
N ARG A 68 -29.05 -5.90 13.34
CA ARG A 68 -29.04 -7.36 13.60
C ARG A 68 -28.00 -8.11 12.75
N VAL A 69 -27.27 -7.44 11.88
CA VAL A 69 -26.35 -8.06 10.92
C VAL A 69 -24.91 -7.87 11.38
N ARG A 70 -24.16 -8.97 11.50
CA ARG A 70 -22.71 -8.95 11.71
C ARG A 70 -22.02 -8.91 10.36
N ARG A 71 -21.34 -7.81 10.07
CA ARG A 71 -20.51 -7.61 8.88
C ARG A 71 -19.07 -7.97 9.19
N CYS A 72 -18.41 -8.58 8.23
CA CYS A 72 -17.05 -9.06 8.33
C CYS A 72 -16.21 -8.32 7.29
N TYR A 73 -15.00 -7.93 7.70
CA TYR A 73 -14.07 -7.15 6.90
C TYR A 73 -12.72 -7.85 6.85
N LEU A 74 -12.08 -7.88 5.68
CA LEU A 74 -10.73 -8.43 5.55
C LEU A 74 -9.71 -7.50 6.22
N ASN A 75 -8.88 -8.03 7.11
CA ASN A 75 -7.69 -7.33 7.58
C ASN A 75 -6.43 -7.98 6.97
N PRO A 76 -5.81 -7.36 5.95
CA PRO A 76 -4.65 -7.95 5.28
C PRO A 76 -3.34 -7.79 6.08
N VAL A 77 -3.32 -6.97 7.14
CA VAL A 77 -2.09 -6.62 7.87
C VAL A 77 -1.32 -7.85 8.38
N PRO A 78 -1.95 -8.86 9.02
CA PRO A 78 -1.20 -10.01 9.53
C PRO A 78 -0.61 -10.90 8.42
N ILE A 79 -1.25 -10.97 7.24
CA ILE A 79 -0.74 -11.73 6.09
C ILE A 79 0.53 -11.09 5.56
N VAL A 80 0.51 -9.76 5.41
CA VAL A 80 1.67 -9.00 4.95
C VAL A 80 2.83 -9.13 5.94
N THR A 81 2.57 -9.04 7.24
CA THR A 81 3.58 -9.22 8.28
C THR A 81 4.18 -10.62 8.27
N LEU A 82 3.36 -11.66 8.09
CA LEU A 82 3.84 -13.04 7.97
C LEU A 82 4.68 -13.25 6.71
N ALA A 83 4.24 -12.73 5.56
CA ALA A 83 4.96 -12.86 4.31
C ALA A 83 6.36 -12.23 4.38
N ARG A 84 6.48 -11.05 4.99
CA ARG A 84 7.78 -10.38 5.23
C ARG A 84 8.77 -11.31 5.94
N ARG A 85 8.38 -11.85 7.11
CA ARG A 85 9.23 -12.74 7.93
C ARG A 85 9.90 -13.88 7.14
N TRP A 86 9.22 -14.45 6.14
CA TRP A 86 9.73 -15.61 5.40
C TRP A 86 10.38 -15.22 4.07
N LEU A 87 9.90 -14.17 3.41
CA LEU A 87 10.44 -13.73 2.14
C LEU A 87 11.79 -12.99 2.29
N ASP A 88 12.07 -12.46 3.49
CA ASP A 88 13.35 -11.81 3.82
C ASP A 88 14.56 -12.75 3.58
N ASP A 89 14.44 -14.05 3.84
CA ASP A 89 15.54 -15.03 3.69
C ASP A 89 15.69 -15.58 2.26
N TYR A 90 14.61 -15.66 1.48
CA TYR A 90 14.60 -16.23 0.13
C TYR A 90 14.83 -15.21 -0.98
N ALA A 91 14.71 -13.91 -0.68
CA ALA A 91 14.99 -12.83 -1.63
C ALA A 91 16.48 -12.79 -2.08
N LEU A 92 17.39 -13.41 -1.33
CA LEU A 92 18.83 -13.43 -1.61
C LEU A 92 19.23 -14.26 -2.85
N GLY A 93 18.37 -15.16 -3.35
CA GLY A 93 18.76 -16.16 -4.36
C GLY A 93 18.27 -15.91 -5.79
N TRP A 94 17.23 -15.09 -6.00
CA TRP A 94 16.64 -14.92 -7.34
C TRP A 94 17.25 -13.77 -8.16
N GLY A 95 17.95 -12.84 -7.52
CA GLY A 95 18.59 -11.68 -8.18
C GLY A 95 19.83 -12.02 -9.03
N ALA A 96 20.57 -13.08 -8.67
CA ALA A 96 21.82 -13.44 -9.34
C ALA A 96 21.64 -13.92 -10.79
N SER A 97 20.50 -14.54 -11.11
CA SER A 97 20.26 -15.11 -12.44
C SER A 97 19.74 -14.09 -13.46
N LEU A 98 19.18 -12.96 -13.00
CA LEU A 98 18.74 -11.84 -13.85
C LEU A 98 19.87 -10.83 -14.12
N HIS A 99 20.87 -10.75 -13.24
CA HIS A 99 22.08 -9.92 -13.41
C HIS A 99 22.85 -10.25 -14.70
N ASN A 100 23.03 -11.54 -15.03
CA ASN A 100 23.77 -11.95 -16.23
C ASN A 100 23.11 -11.53 -17.56
N LEU A 101 21.81 -11.20 -17.57
CA LEU A 101 21.12 -10.72 -18.78
C LEU A 101 21.14 -9.19 -18.89
N LYS A 102 21.28 -8.49 -17.76
CA LYS A 102 21.28 -7.02 -17.66
C LYS A 102 22.68 -6.43 -17.84
N ASP A 103 23.71 -7.11 -17.36
CA ASP A 103 25.12 -6.70 -17.54
C ASP A 103 25.54 -6.66 -19.02
N LEU A 104 24.90 -7.48 -19.88
CA LEU A 104 25.11 -7.44 -21.33
C LEU A 104 24.45 -6.23 -22.01
N ALA A 105 23.49 -5.57 -21.34
CA ALA A 105 22.71 -4.44 -21.87
C ALA A 105 23.19 -3.07 -21.35
N GLU A 106 23.81 -2.98 -20.18
CA GLU A 106 24.15 -1.71 -19.51
C GLU A 106 25.55 -1.15 -19.83
N THR A 107 26.19 -1.64 -20.89
CA THR A 107 27.37 -0.96 -21.45
C THR A 107 26.93 0.26 -22.27
N LYS A 108 26.33 1.29 -21.63
CA LYS A 108 26.30 2.73 -22.03
C LYS A 108 25.25 3.56 -21.24
N GLY A 109 25.75 4.40 -20.31
CA GLY A 109 25.29 5.78 -20.04
C GLY A 109 23.97 6.00 -19.28
N LEU A 110 23.98 6.91 -18.29
CA LEU A 110 22.80 7.42 -17.59
C LEU A 110 21.65 7.73 -18.57
N SER A 111 20.55 6.99 -18.45
CA SER A 111 19.29 7.25 -19.14
C SER A 111 18.20 7.32 -18.08
N MET A 112 17.44 8.42 -18.05
CA MET A 112 16.17 8.48 -17.34
C MET A 112 15.29 7.34 -17.85
N SER A 113 14.74 6.53 -16.95
CA SER A 113 13.89 5.43 -17.38
C SER A 113 12.56 5.96 -17.88
N ALA A 114 12.23 5.66 -19.13
CA ALA A 114 10.91 5.94 -19.70
C ALA A 114 9.81 5.04 -19.11
N THR A 115 10.18 3.94 -18.46
CA THR A 115 9.26 2.94 -17.91
C THR A 115 9.32 2.96 -16.37
N PRO A 116 8.17 3.04 -15.67
CA PRO A 116 8.17 2.97 -14.22
C PRO A 116 8.47 1.55 -13.74
N LEU A 117 9.24 1.43 -12.67
CA LEU A 117 9.46 0.15 -11.97
C LEU A 117 8.18 -0.34 -11.30
N HIS A 118 7.44 0.59 -10.69
CA HIS A 118 6.17 0.31 -10.02
C HIS A 118 5.07 1.23 -10.54
N ARG A 119 3.88 0.69 -10.79
CA ARG A 119 2.67 1.45 -11.14
C ARG A 119 1.47 0.86 -10.43
N TYR A 120 0.77 1.68 -9.64
CA TYR A 120 -0.46 1.29 -8.96
C TYR A 120 -1.55 2.29 -9.29
N ALA A 121 -2.76 1.82 -9.60
CA ALA A 121 -3.91 2.66 -9.91
C ALA A 121 -5.10 2.27 -9.04
N VAL A 122 -5.83 3.28 -8.56
CA VAL A 122 -7.04 3.09 -7.76
C VAL A 122 -8.12 4.07 -8.21
N MET A 123 -9.37 3.62 -8.23
CA MET A 123 -10.52 4.50 -8.46
C MET A 123 -10.96 5.11 -7.13
N ILE A 124 -11.13 6.42 -7.08
CA ILE A 124 -11.59 7.17 -5.91
C ILE A 124 -12.89 7.89 -6.24
N ASP A 125 -13.91 7.69 -5.42
CA ASP A 125 -15.23 8.30 -5.50
C ASP A 125 -15.20 9.75 -4.99
N ALA A 126 -14.36 10.56 -5.64
CA ALA A 126 -14.16 11.96 -5.31
C ALA A 126 -13.71 12.75 -6.55
N SER A 127 -13.92 14.08 -6.49
CA SER A 127 -13.42 14.99 -7.53
C SER A 127 -11.87 15.06 -7.55
N PRO A 128 -11.26 15.34 -8.72
CA PRO A 128 -9.81 15.58 -8.79
C PRO A 128 -9.30 16.64 -7.83
N LYS A 129 -10.10 17.70 -7.59
CA LYS A 129 -9.79 18.75 -6.61
C LYS A 129 -9.66 18.22 -5.19
N ARG A 130 -10.54 17.30 -4.78
CA ARG A 130 -10.52 16.71 -3.43
C ARG A 130 -9.29 15.81 -3.24
N VAL A 131 -8.94 15.00 -4.25
CA VAL A 131 -7.72 14.19 -4.24
C VAL A 131 -6.48 15.07 -4.19
N TRP A 132 -6.44 16.14 -4.99
CA TRP A 132 -5.33 17.09 -4.98
C TRP A 132 -5.11 17.70 -3.59
N GLN A 133 -6.18 18.11 -2.92
CA GLN A 133 -6.12 18.60 -1.54
C GLN A 133 -5.54 17.54 -0.60
N ALA A 134 -5.96 16.28 -0.72
CA ALA A 134 -5.41 15.20 0.12
C ALA A 134 -3.91 14.95 -0.12
N LEU A 135 -3.47 14.99 -1.38
CA LEU A 135 -2.07 14.79 -1.76
C LEU A 135 -1.15 15.94 -1.30
N THR A 136 -1.69 17.15 -1.14
CA THR A 136 -0.86 18.35 -0.93
C THR A 136 -1.01 18.98 0.45
N GLN A 137 -2.12 18.76 1.15
CA GLN A 137 -2.44 19.47 2.40
C GLN A 137 -2.80 18.55 3.57
N GLU A 138 -3.17 17.29 3.31
CA GLU A 138 -3.70 16.37 4.32
C GLU A 138 -2.87 15.09 4.45
N THR A 139 -1.61 15.14 4.03
CA THR A 139 -0.72 13.96 4.01
C THR A 139 -0.54 13.35 5.40
N ALA A 140 -0.64 14.15 6.47
CA ALA A 140 -0.57 13.66 7.84
C ALA A 140 -1.71 12.66 8.18
N SER A 141 -2.81 12.68 7.44
CA SER A 141 -3.96 11.81 7.70
C SER A 141 -3.84 10.43 7.05
N TRP A 142 -3.00 10.25 6.03
CA TRP A 142 -2.96 9.02 5.24
C TRP A 142 -1.56 8.56 4.80
N PHE A 143 -0.58 9.47 4.75
CA PHE A 143 0.80 9.22 4.31
C PHE A 143 1.73 9.15 5.54
N PHE A 144 1.61 8.06 6.31
CA PHE A 144 2.47 7.74 7.45
C PHE A 144 2.59 8.84 8.53
N ALA A 145 1.51 9.59 8.77
CA ALA A 145 1.50 10.71 9.72
C ALA A 145 2.52 11.82 9.40
N THR A 146 2.93 11.95 8.14
CA THR A 146 3.88 12.99 7.71
C THR A 146 3.19 14.16 7.04
N THR A 147 3.64 15.37 7.35
CA THR A 147 3.17 16.61 6.72
C THR A 147 4.08 16.98 5.55
N LEU A 148 3.51 17.20 4.37
CA LEU A 148 4.21 17.79 3.23
C LEU A 148 4.41 19.29 3.47
N ASN A 149 5.67 19.72 3.53
CA ASN A 149 6.06 21.13 3.56
C ASN A 149 6.62 21.50 2.20
N SER A 150 5.84 22.20 1.38
CA SER A 150 6.22 22.61 0.03
C SER A 150 5.46 23.86 -0.41
N THR A 151 6.06 24.66 -1.29
CA THR A 151 5.35 25.69 -2.06
C THR A 151 4.70 25.14 -3.34
N LEU A 152 5.01 23.88 -3.71
CA LEU A 152 4.62 23.22 -4.96
C LEU A 152 5.10 23.94 -6.23
N ALA A 153 6.00 24.92 -6.12
CA ALA A 153 6.61 25.54 -7.28
C ALA A 153 7.58 24.56 -7.95
N ALA A 154 7.64 24.54 -9.28
CA ALA A 154 8.63 23.74 -10.00
C ALA A 154 10.05 24.12 -9.55
N ASP A 155 10.92 23.11 -9.45
CA ASP A 155 12.30 23.17 -8.99
C ASP A 155 12.48 23.64 -7.53
N SER A 156 11.39 23.71 -6.74
CA SER A 156 11.45 24.06 -5.32
C SER A 156 11.65 22.83 -4.43
N PRO A 157 12.39 22.96 -3.32
CA PRO A 157 12.55 21.87 -2.38
C PRO A 157 11.26 21.60 -1.60
N TYR A 158 11.11 20.38 -1.11
CA TYR A 158 10.07 20.01 -0.16
C TYR A 158 10.59 19.03 0.88
N THR A 159 9.86 18.91 2.00
CA THR A 159 10.08 17.85 2.98
C THR A 159 8.77 17.20 3.41
N TYR A 160 8.82 15.90 3.69
CA TYR A 160 7.84 15.23 4.53
C TYR A 160 8.38 15.16 5.96
N THR A 161 7.63 15.66 6.94
CA THR A 161 8.06 15.68 8.35
C THR A 161 7.09 14.93 9.24
N TYR A 162 7.61 14.09 10.13
CA TYR A 162 6.84 13.47 11.20
C TYR A 162 6.37 14.50 12.24
N PRO A 163 5.40 14.17 13.12
CA PRO A 163 4.90 15.09 14.14
C PRO A 163 5.96 15.51 15.18
N ASN A 164 7.01 14.70 15.35
CA ASN A 164 8.15 15.01 16.22
C ASN A 164 9.16 15.98 15.57
N GLY A 165 8.94 16.42 14.33
CA GLY A 165 9.81 17.32 13.57
C GLY A 165 10.91 16.64 12.76
N THR A 166 11.09 15.32 12.88
CA THR A 166 12.08 14.59 12.08
C THR A 166 11.66 14.52 10.61
N VAL A 167 12.61 14.74 9.69
CA VAL A 167 12.38 14.59 8.25
C VAL A 167 12.28 13.09 7.92
N ALA A 168 11.19 12.72 7.25
CA ALA A 168 10.92 11.36 6.77
C ALA A 168 11.43 11.16 5.34
N ALA A 169 11.26 12.19 4.51
CA ALA A 169 11.78 12.23 3.15
C ALA A 169 11.91 13.68 2.69
N GLU A 170 12.78 13.91 1.73
CA GLU A 170 13.00 15.21 1.11
C GLU A 170 13.12 15.08 -0.40
N GLY A 171 13.07 16.20 -1.11
CA GLY A 171 13.24 16.19 -2.55
C GLY A 171 12.92 17.53 -3.19
N THR A 172 12.68 17.49 -4.50
CA THR A 172 12.40 18.64 -5.34
C THR A 172 11.11 18.40 -6.11
N VAL A 173 10.28 19.42 -6.19
CA VAL A 173 9.07 19.40 -7.01
C VAL A 173 9.47 19.54 -8.47
N LEU A 174 9.28 18.49 -9.27
CA LEU A 174 9.57 18.53 -10.70
C LEU A 174 8.40 19.12 -11.47
N ARG A 175 7.17 18.74 -11.09
CA ARG A 175 5.95 19.25 -11.74
C ARG A 175 4.76 19.15 -10.80
N ALA A 176 3.97 20.22 -10.69
CA ALA A 176 2.73 20.22 -9.93
C ALA A 176 1.65 20.96 -10.72
N VAL A 177 0.70 20.21 -11.28
CA VAL A 177 -0.47 20.74 -11.98
C VAL A 177 -1.71 20.38 -11.18
N PRO A 178 -2.41 21.37 -10.57
CA PRO A 178 -3.52 21.11 -9.68
C PRO A 178 -4.62 20.23 -10.28
N GLY A 179 -4.91 19.12 -9.62
CA GLY A 179 -5.94 18.16 -10.03
C GLY A 179 -5.53 17.24 -11.18
N GLU A 180 -4.27 17.29 -11.64
CA GLU A 180 -3.80 16.49 -12.78
C GLU A 180 -2.55 15.67 -12.43
N VAL A 181 -1.49 16.31 -11.93
CA VAL A 181 -0.22 15.61 -11.69
C VAL A 181 0.64 16.26 -10.61
N LEU A 182 1.22 15.44 -9.75
CA LEU A 182 2.26 15.81 -8.80
C LEU A 182 3.46 14.89 -8.98
N GLU A 183 4.58 15.45 -9.39
CA GLU A 183 5.81 14.75 -9.77
C GLU A 183 6.96 15.31 -8.95
N LEU A 184 7.62 14.43 -8.20
CA LEU A 184 8.62 14.77 -7.20
C LEU A 184 9.84 13.86 -7.36
N THR A 185 11.03 14.38 -7.10
CA THR A 185 12.13 13.52 -6.63
C THR A 185 11.88 13.15 -5.18
N PHE A 186 12.24 11.95 -4.77
CA PHE A 186 11.93 11.42 -3.45
C PHE A 186 13.17 10.74 -2.86
N SER A 187 13.75 11.39 -1.86
CA SER A 187 14.92 10.94 -1.10
C SER A 187 14.49 10.61 0.33
N PRO A 188 14.28 9.32 0.65
CA PRO A 188 13.88 8.88 1.97
C PRO A 188 15.00 9.00 3.02
N THR A 189 14.64 9.31 4.28
CA THR A 189 15.61 9.55 5.37
C THR A 189 15.36 8.72 6.64
N TRP A 190 14.34 7.86 6.62
CA TRP A 190 13.84 7.12 7.79
C TRP A 190 14.74 5.96 8.25
N ASP A 191 15.67 5.51 7.42
CA ASP A 191 16.64 4.44 7.73
C ASP A 191 18.00 4.75 7.08
N ASP A 192 19.09 4.35 7.72
CA ASP A 192 20.46 4.65 7.26
C ASP A 192 20.77 3.96 5.92
N ALA A 193 20.33 2.72 5.72
CA ALA A 193 20.56 1.99 4.47
C ALA A 193 19.79 2.58 3.28
N VAL A 194 18.75 3.37 3.56
CA VAL A 194 17.89 4.01 2.57
C VAL A 194 18.33 5.45 2.31
N ARG A 195 18.87 6.13 3.32
CA ARG A 195 19.39 7.51 3.21
C ARG A 195 20.60 7.62 2.29
N ASP A 196 21.44 6.59 2.28
CA ASP A 196 22.68 6.57 1.48
C ASP A 196 22.43 6.21 0.01
N GLU A 197 21.19 5.86 -0.36
CA GLU A 197 20.80 5.54 -1.73
C GLU A 197 20.39 6.77 -2.54
N PRO A 198 20.59 6.75 -3.86
CA PRO A 198 20.04 7.79 -4.72
C PRO A 198 18.52 7.83 -4.60
N GLY A 199 17.97 9.05 -4.50
CA GLY A 199 16.54 9.27 -4.56
C GLY A 199 15.94 8.84 -5.90
N PHE A 200 14.66 8.55 -5.90
CA PHE A 200 13.92 8.11 -7.08
C PHE A 200 12.85 9.14 -7.45
N ARG A 201 12.12 8.94 -8.54
CA ARG A 201 11.03 9.82 -8.93
C ARG A 201 9.68 9.19 -8.65
N ILE A 202 8.83 9.91 -7.93
CA ILE A 202 7.43 9.53 -7.65
C ILE A 202 6.48 10.44 -8.43
N VAL A 203 5.53 9.83 -9.14
CA VAL A 203 4.56 10.54 -9.97
C VAL A 203 3.16 10.13 -9.57
N TRP A 204 2.38 11.08 -9.09
CA TRP A 204 0.94 10.94 -8.85
C TRP A 204 0.18 11.56 -10.01
N ARG A 205 -0.67 10.78 -10.68
CA ARG A 205 -1.56 11.24 -11.76
C ARG A 205 -3.00 11.13 -11.30
N ILE A 206 -3.79 12.13 -11.61
CA ILE A 206 -5.23 12.19 -11.32
C ILE A 206 -5.94 12.35 -12.65
N GLU A 207 -6.68 11.31 -13.05
CA GLU A 207 -7.44 11.31 -14.29
C GLU A 207 -8.93 11.35 -13.96
N PRO A 208 -9.70 12.34 -14.47
CA PRO A 208 -11.13 12.40 -14.24
C PRO A 208 -11.84 11.23 -14.93
N ALA A 209 -12.80 10.62 -14.24
CA ALA A 209 -13.63 9.53 -14.72
C ALA A 209 -15.08 9.74 -14.28
N GLU A 210 -15.86 10.43 -15.10
CA GLU A 210 -17.24 10.86 -14.78
C GLU A 210 -17.32 11.65 -13.45
N ALA A 211 -18.07 11.14 -12.45
CA ALA A 211 -18.19 11.71 -11.11
C ALA A 211 -17.03 11.31 -10.15
N ARG A 212 -16.04 10.57 -10.66
CA ARG A 212 -14.91 9.98 -9.91
C ARG A 212 -13.58 10.38 -10.51
N CYS A 213 -12.48 9.87 -9.96
CA CYS A 213 -11.18 9.92 -10.60
C CYS A 213 -10.39 8.62 -10.43
N ILE A 214 -9.49 8.37 -11.39
CA ILE A 214 -8.46 7.33 -11.29
C ILE A 214 -7.19 8.01 -10.81
N VAL A 215 -6.64 7.52 -9.70
CA VAL A 215 -5.36 7.99 -9.17
C VAL A 215 -4.30 6.93 -9.43
N THR A 216 -3.25 7.30 -10.14
CA THR A 216 -2.11 6.42 -10.42
C THR A 216 -0.86 6.95 -9.69
N VAL A 217 -0.14 6.08 -8.99
CA VAL A 217 1.21 6.36 -8.48
C VAL A 217 2.22 5.52 -9.25
N GLU A 218 3.31 6.16 -9.69
CA GLU A 218 4.38 5.57 -10.48
C GLU A 218 5.74 5.87 -9.84
N HIS A 219 6.63 4.88 -9.82
CA HIS A 219 8.02 5.04 -9.37
C HIS A 219 8.99 4.82 -10.53
N TYR A 220 9.82 5.81 -10.81
CA TYR A 220 10.84 5.78 -11.86
C TYR A 220 12.22 5.95 -11.23
N ASP A 221 13.24 5.52 -11.95
CA ASP A 221 14.65 5.72 -11.57
C ASP A 221 14.98 5.12 -10.19
N LEU A 222 14.13 4.18 -9.74
CA LEU A 222 14.30 3.40 -8.53
C LEU A 222 15.06 2.14 -8.91
N ASP A 223 16.27 1.98 -8.37
CA ASP A 223 17.04 0.76 -8.57
C ASP A 223 16.29 -0.42 -7.93
N PRO A 224 15.85 -1.44 -8.69
CA PRO A 224 15.10 -2.58 -8.15
C PRO A 224 15.83 -3.32 -7.04
N ASP A 225 17.16 -3.26 -7.02
CA ASP A 225 18.03 -3.95 -6.07
C ASP A 225 18.38 -3.09 -4.84
N SER A 226 17.84 -1.88 -4.78
CA SER A 226 18.06 -0.95 -3.67
C SER A 226 17.22 -1.33 -2.43
N ALA A 227 17.72 -0.99 -1.24
CA ALA A 227 17.00 -1.04 0.02
C ALA A 227 15.70 -0.23 -0.05
N THR A 228 15.73 0.92 -0.72
CA THR A 228 14.56 1.76 -1.00
C THR A 228 13.50 0.99 -1.80
N ALA A 229 13.88 0.30 -2.88
CA ALA A 229 12.91 -0.46 -3.70
C ALA A 229 12.22 -1.58 -2.93
N ARG A 230 12.98 -2.30 -2.09
CA ARG A 230 12.46 -3.35 -1.21
C ARG A 230 11.42 -2.83 -0.21
N GLN A 231 11.54 -1.57 0.21
CA GLN A 231 10.63 -0.94 1.17
C GLN A 231 9.43 -0.23 0.51
N VAL A 232 9.67 0.47 -0.61
CA VAL A 232 8.68 1.30 -1.30
C VAL A 232 7.63 0.46 -2.03
N GLY A 233 8.02 -0.60 -2.75
CA GLY A 233 7.09 -1.41 -3.55
C GLY A 233 5.85 -1.91 -2.76
N PRO A 234 6.04 -2.70 -1.69
CA PRO A 234 4.95 -3.18 -0.85
C PRO A 234 4.17 -2.06 -0.12
N GLY A 235 4.82 -0.93 0.20
CA GLY A 235 4.20 0.22 0.86
C GLY A 235 3.27 1.03 -0.05
N SER A 236 3.53 1.01 -1.36
CA SER A 236 2.82 1.82 -2.36
C SER A 236 1.34 1.44 -2.54
N LEU A 237 1.03 0.14 -2.47
CA LEU A 237 -0.36 -0.33 -2.54
C LEU A 237 -1.17 0.03 -1.28
N TYR A 238 -0.53 -0.04 -0.10
CA TYR A 238 -1.11 0.42 1.15
C TYR A 238 -1.40 1.93 1.10
N LEU A 239 -0.44 2.71 0.59
CA LEU A 239 -0.55 4.16 0.44
C LEU A 239 -1.74 4.58 -0.43
N VAL A 240 -1.91 4.00 -1.62
CA VAL A 240 -3.05 4.34 -2.50
C VAL A 240 -4.38 3.90 -1.89
N SER A 241 -4.41 2.81 -1.14
CA SER A 241 -5.60 2.35 -0.44
C SER A 241 -5.97 3.28 0.72
N ASN A 242 -4.99 3.72 1.51
CA ASN A 242 -5.22 4.63 2.63
C ASN A 242 -5.64 6.03 2.14
N LEU A 243 -5.04 6.53 1.04
CA LEU A 243 -5.47 7.75 0.37
C LEU A 243 -6.93 7.66 -0.05
N LYS A 244 -7.32 6.57 -0.72
CA LYS A 244 -8.72 6.33 -1.12
C LYS A 244 -9.66 6.39 0.08
N THR A 245 -9.38 5.62 1.13
CA THR A 245 -10.22 5.58 2.34
C THR A 245 -10.35 6.97 2.96
N TRP A 246 -9.24 7.69 3.13
CA TRP A 246 -9.25 9.05 3.68
C TRP A 246 -10.07 10.02 2.83
N VAL A 247 -9.88 9.99 1.51
CA VAL A 247 -10.58 10.91 0.59
C VAL A 247 -12.09 10.66 0.58
N GLU A 248 -12.51 9.39 0.61
CA GLU A 248 -13.91 9.00 0.51
C GLU A 248 -14.68 9.12 1.83
N THR A 249 -14.00 8.87 2.95
CA THR A 249 -14.67 8.77 4.26
C THR A 249 -14.32 9.89 5.23
N GLY A 250 -13.22 10.61 5.00
CA GLY A 250 -12.66 11.57 5.95
C GLY A 250 -12.07 10.93 7.21
N SER A 251 -11.85 9.61 7.21
CA SER A 251 -11.23 8.86 8.32
C SER A 251 -10.08 8.00 7.80
N PRO A 252 -8.96 7.87 8.54
CA PRO A 252 -7.88 6.97 8.14
C PRO A 252 -8.32 5.52 8.22
N MET A 253 -7.67 4.66 7.44
CA MET A 253 -7.93 3.23 7.49
C MET A 253 -7.48 2.66 8.85
N GLY A 254 -8.42 2.16 9.65
CA GLY A 254 -8.17 1.61 10.99
C GLY A 254 -8.42 2.56 12.16
N ALA A 255 -9.02 3.73 11.93
CA ALA A 255 -9.55 4.64 12.96
C ALA A 255 -10.91 4.18 13.51
#